data_AF-A0A2V2L8P3-F1
#
_entry.id   AF-A0A2V2L8P3-F1
#
_cell.length_a   1.000
_cell.length_b   1.000
_cell.length_c   1.000
_cell.angle_alpha   90.00
_cell.angle_beta   90.00
_cell.angle_gamma   90.00
#
_symmetry.space_group_name_H-M   'P 1'
#
loop_
_entity.id
_entity.type
_entity.pdbx_description
1 polymer ?
#
loop_
_entity_poly.entity_id
_entity_poly.type
_entity_poly.pdbx_seq_one_letter_code
_entity_poly.pdbx_strand_id
1 'polypeptide(L)'
;MRVIIGLVLGGMVLGLAFWAYQENYRTRQALAEVRQIQREIGFLQEQLTVLRAEWAYLNRPDRLRALAALNFEKLGLLPMTPDHFGRLDQVAYPPQDPILSSAVPSGGQP
;
A
#
# COMPACT_ATOMS: atom_id res chain seq x y z
N MET A 1 19.78 21.11 61.51
CA MET A 1 20.03 20.01 60.54
C MET A 1 18.74 19.32 60.06
N ARG A 2 17.88 18.82 60.96
CA ARG A 2 16.66 18.05 60.60
C ARG A 2 15.68 18.79 59.67
N VAL A 3 15.48 20.09 59.89
CA VAL A 3 14.56 20.93 59.08
C VAL A 3 15.09 21.14 57.66
N ILE A 4 16.39 21.32 57.50
CA ILE A 4 17.03 21.48 56.18
C ILE A 4 16.87 20.19 55.36
N ILE A 5 17.08 19.03 55.99
CA ILE A 5 16.87 17.73 55.33
C ILE A 5 15.42 17.57 54.91
N GLY A 6 14.46 17.95 55.75
CA GLY A 6 13.03 17.89 55.41
C GLY A 6 12.66 18.78 54.22
N LEU A 7 13.18 20.01 54.16
CA LEU A 7 12.96 20.93 53.04
C LEU A 7 13.55 20.40 51.73
N VAL A 8 14.78 19.86 51.78
CA VAL A 8 15.43 19.28 50.60
C VAL A 8 14.65 18.06 50.10
N LEU A 9 14.21 17.17 50.99
CA LEU A 9 13.43 16.00 50.61
C LEU A 9 12.07 16.39 50.00
N GLY A 10 11.38 17.35 50.61
CA GLY A 10 10.11 17.87 50.11
C GLY A 10 10.24 18.50 48.72
N GLY A 11 11.30 19.30 48.51
CA GLY A 11 11.62 19.87 47.19
C GLY A 11 11.93 18.80 46.14
N MET A 12 12.65 17.75 46.52
CA MET A 12 12.96 16.62 45.63
C MET A 12 11.70 15.84 45.23
N VAL A 13 10.78 15.58 46.17
CA VAL A 13 9.50 14.91 45.88
C VAL A 13 8.61 15.77 44.98
N LEU A 14 8.52 17.07 45.24
CA LEU A 14 7.77 18.00 44.38
C LEU A 14 8.35 18.06 42.96
N GLY A 15 9.68 18.09 42.83
CA GLY A 15 10.36 18.03 41.53
C GLY A 15 10.07 16.74 40.77
N LEU A 16 10.09 15.59 41.44
CA LEU A 16 9.74 14.29 40.84
C LEU A 16 8.27 14.20 40.43
N ALA A 17 7.35 14.72 41.25
CA ALA A 17 5.94 14.78 40.92
C ALA A 17 5.68 15.64 39.67
N PHE A 18 6.34 16.79 39.58
CA PHE A 18 6.24 17.66 38.41
C PHE A 18 6.82 16.99 37.15
N TRP A 19 7.99 16.35 37.26
CA TRP A 19 8.61 15.64 36.13
C TRP A 19 7.75 14.48 35.63
N ALA A 20 7.21 13.66 36.53
CA ALA A 20 6.33 12.54 36.18
C ALA A 20 5.03 13.02 35.51
N TYR A 21 4.49 14.15 35.94
CA TYR A 21 3.31 14.76 35.32
C TYR A 21 3.60 15.28 33.90
N GLN A 22 4.75 15.94 33.72
CA GLN A 22 5.17 16.46 32.42
C GLN A 22 5.47 15.33 31.43
N GLU A 23 6.11 14.26 31.86
CA GLU A 23 6.42 13.12 30.99
C GLU A 23 5.15 12.40 30.55
N ASN A 24 4.16 12.30 31.44
CA ASN A 24 2.83 11.79 31.12
C ASN A 24 2.14 12.56 29.97
N TYR A 25 2.41 13.86 29.84
CA TYR A 25 1.82 14.69 28.79
C TYR A 25 2.38 14.36 27.40
N ARG A 26 3.69 14.10 27.29
CA ARG A 26 4.34 13.75 26.02
C ARG A 26 3.79 12.45 25.45
N THR A 27 3.57 11.45 26.30
CA THR A 27 2.98 10.17 25.89
C THR A 27 1.52 10.34 25.41
N ARG A 28 0.75 11.21 26.08
CA ARG A 28 -0.66 11.45 25.72
C ARG A 28 -0.82 12.13 24.37
N GLN A 29 0.11 13.01 23.99
CA GLN A 29 0.09 13.69 22.69
C GLN A 29 0.33 12.73 21.53
N ALA A 30 1.38 11.90 21.61
CA ALA A 30 1.66 10.89 20.59
C ALA A 30 0.48 9.91 20.41
N LEU A 31 -0.15 9.49 21.51
CA LEU A 31 -1.34 8.63 21.45
C LEU A 31 -2.55 9.33 20.81
N ALA A 32 -2.70 10.65 20.96
CA ALA A 32 -3.78 11.39 20.33
C ALA A 32 -3.58 11.50 18.82
N GLU A 33 -2.36 11.75 18.37
CA GLU A 33 -1.99 11.82 16.96
C GLU A 33 -2.18 10.47 16.26
N VAL A 34 -1.70 9.38 16.85
CA VAL A 34 -1.91 8.02 16.32
C VAL A 34 -3.41 7.70 16.19
N ARG A 35 -4.23 8.06 17.19
CA ARG A 35 -5.68 7.88 17.11
C ARG A 35 -6.32 8.71 15.99
N GLN A 36 -5.82 9.91 15.72
CA GLN A 36 -6.31 10.73 14.61
C GLN A 36 -5.98 10.08 13.27
N ILE A 37 -4.74 9.66 13.06
CA ILE A 37 -4.29 9.00 11.83
C ILE A 37 -5.08 7.70 11.60
N GLN A 38 -5.27 6.88 12.62
CA GLN A 38 -6.04 5.63 12.48
C GLN A 38 -7.50 5.88 12.07
N ARG A 39 -8.13 6.94 12.58
CA ARG A 39 -9.49 7.31 12.15
C ARG A 39 -9.52 7.74 10.68
N GLU A 40 -8.53 8.51 10.25
CA GLU A 40 -8.40 8.95 8.86
C GLU A 40 -8.18 7.76 7.91
N ILE A 41 -7.31 6.81 8.30
CA ILE A 41 -7.09 5.56 7.56
C ILE A 41 -8.40 4.78 7.43
N GLY A 42 -9.18 4.64 8.50
CA GLY A 42 -10.47 3.95 8.47
C GLY A 42 -11.44 4.59 7.46
N PHE A 43 -11.55 5.92 7.48
CA PHE A 43 -12.40 6.67 6.55
C PHE A 43 -11.95 6.52 5.08
N LEU A 44 -10.65 6.52 4.82
CA LEU A 44 -10.10 6.29 3.48
C LEU A 44 -10.34 4.86 2.98
N GLN A 45 -10.22 3.87 3.87
CA GLN A 45 -10.47 2.46 3.53
C GLN A 45 -11.93 2.20 3.18
N GLU A 46 -12.86 2.85 3.86
CA GLU A 46 -14.30 2.78 3.54
C GLU A 46 -14.57 3.32 2.12
N GLN A 47 -14.03 4.49 1.79
CA GLN A 47 -14.14 5.07 0.44
C GLN A 47 -13.53 4.18 -0.63
N LEU A 48 -12.35 3.60 -0.38
CA LEU A 48 -11.72 2.66 -1.30
C LEU A 48 -12.56 1.41 -1.52
N THR A 49 -13.31 0.97 -0.51
CA THR A 49 -14.17 -0.21 -0.62
C THR A 49 -15.34 0.06 -1.56
N VAL A 50 -15.96 1.23 -1.44
CA VAL A 50 -17.02 1.68 -2.38
C VAL A 50 -16.46 1.81 -3.79
N LEU A 51 -15.32 2.49 -3.96
CA LEU A 51 -14.73 2.70 -5.28
C LEU A 51 -14.32 1.39 -5.98
N ARG A 52 -13.82 0.41 -5.22
CA ARG A 52 -13.53 -0.94 -5.76
C ARG A 52 -14.81 -1.66 -6.20
N ALA A 53 -15.90 -1.52 -5.45
CA ALA A 53 -17.19 -2.08 -5.83
C ALA A 53 -17.73 -1.44 -7.12
N GLU A 54 -17.61 -0.12 -7.24
CA GLU A 54 -17.99 0.61 -8.46
C GLU A 54 -17.13 0.19 -9.65
N TRP A 55 -15.81 0.07 -9.46
CA TRP A 55 -14.91 -0.40 -10.51
C TRP A 55 -15.25 -1.82 -10.96
N ALA A 56 -15.51 -2.73 -10.01
CA ALA A 56 -15.92 -4.09 -10.31
C ALA A 56 -17.25 -4.13 -11.09
N TYR A 57 -18.20 -3.26 -10.73
CA TYR A 57 -19.47 -3.14 -11.43
C TYR A 57 -19.30 -2.58 -12.86
N LEU A 58 -18.45 -1.56 -13.05
CA LEU A 58 -18.15 -0.98 -14.36
C LEU A 58 -17.40 -1.96 -15.26
N ASN A 59 -16.47 -2.74 -14.72
CA ASN A 59 -15.64 -3.69 -15.47
C ASN A 59 -16.27 -5.07 -15.63
N ARG A 60 -17.56 -5.24 -15.29
CA ARG A 60 -18.24 -6.52 -15.48
C ARG A 60 -18.24 -6.87 -16.98
N PRO A 61 -17.64 -8.00 -17.40
CA PRO A 61 -17.38 -8.27 -18.82
C PRO A 61 -18.67 -8.39 -19.64
N ASP A 62 -19.75 -8.89 -19.04
CA ASP A 62 -21.06 -8.97 -19.69
C ASP A 62 -21.61 -7.59 -20.05
N ARG A 63 -21.47 -6.62 -19.13
CA ARG A 63 -21.90 -5.24 -19.35
C ARG A 63 -21.01 -4.55 -20.39
N LEU A 64 -19.70 -4.75 -20.31
CA LEU A 64 -18.76 -4.21 -21.30
C LEU A 64 -19.06 -4.75 -22.70
N ARG A 65 -19.34 -6.05 -22.84
CA ARG A 65 -19.76 -6.64 -24.12
C ARG A 65 -21.07 -6.04 -24.64
N ALA A 66 -22.07 -5.88 -23.77
CA ALA A 66 -23.33 -5.24 -24.15
C ALA A 66 -23.13 -3.78 -24.60
N LEU A 67 -22.31 -3.01 -23.89
CA LEU A 67 -22.00 -1.62 -24.25
C LEU A 67 -21.20 -1.51 -25.57
N ALA A 68 -20.25 -2.41 -25.79
CA ALA A 68 -19.49 -2.49 -27.03
C ALA A 68 -20.38 -2.85 -28.23
N ALA A 69 -21.31 -3.79 -28.04
CA ALA A 69 -22.29 -4.15 -29.07
C ALA A 69 -23.24 -2.99 -29.40
N LEU A 70 -23.73 -2.27 -28.39
CA LEU A 70 -24.59 -1.08 -28.59
C LEU A 70 -23.87 0.06 -29.33
N ASN A 71 -22.55 0.19 -29.15
CA ASN A 71 -21.74 1.25 -29.77
C ASN A 71 -20.88 0.72 -30.93
N PHE A 72 -21.29 -0.39 -31.55
CA PHE A 72 -20.50 -1.09 -32.57
C PHE A 72 -20.15 -0.21 -33.76
N GLU A 73 -21.06 0.66 -34.21
CA GLU A 73 -20.83 1.60 -35.32
C GLU A 73 -19.62 2.51 -35.10
N LYS A 74 -19.33 2.88 -33.86
CA LYS A 74 -18.18 3.75 -33.50
C LYS A 74 -16.94 2.97 -33.13
N LEU A 75 -17.11 1.86 -32.43
CA LEU A 75 -16.01 1.10 -31.82
C LEU A 75 -15.44 0.05 -32.77
N GLY A 76 -16.25 -0.53 -33.66
CA GLY A 76 -15.82 -1.59 -34.58
C GLY A 76 -15.28 -2.84 -33.88
N LEU A 77 -15.60 -3.04 -32.59
CA LEU A 77 -15.03 -4.10 -31.77
C LEU A 77 -15.80 -5.41 -31.99
N LEU A 78 -15.10 -6.45 -32.45
CA LEU A 78 -15.59 -7.82 -32.47
C LEU A 78 -15.05 -8.60 -31.26
N PRO A 79 -15.83 -9.53 -30.70
CA PRO A 79 -15.34 -10.41 -29.65
C PRO A 79 -14.12 -11.20 -30.15
N MET A 80 -13.04 -11.21 -29.37
CA MET A 80 -11.89 -12.08 -29.67
C MET A 80 -12.31 -13.55 -29.55
N THR A 81 -12.13 -14.31 -30.62
CA THR A 81 -12.27 -15.76 -30.61
C THR A 81 -10.93 -16.41 -30.25
N PRO A 82 -10.94 -17.65 -29.70
CA PRO A 82 -9.71 -18.39 -29.40
C PRO A 82 -8.77 -18.53 -30.59
N ASP A 83 -9.31 -18.57 -31.81
CA ASP A 83 -8.53 -18.66 -33.05
C ASP A 83 -7.72 -17.39 -33.38
N HIS A 84 -8.00 -16.25 -32.73
CA HIS A 84 -7.22 -15.02 -32.88
C HIS A 84 -5.96 -14.99 -32.01
N PHE A 85 -5.80 -15.93 -31.08
CA PHE A 85 -4.56 -16.07 -30.32
C PHE A 85 -3.57 -16.89 -31.15
N GLY A 86 -2.47 -16.25 -31.56
CA GLY A 86 -1.36 -16.94 -32.20
C GLY A 86 -0.79 -18.02 -31.28
N ARG A 87 -0.41 -19.17 -31.85
CA ARG A 87 0.22 -20.23 -31.06
C ARG A 87 1.61 -19.79 -30.61
N LEU A 88 2.12 -20.30 -29.48
CA LEU A 88 3.42 -19.91 -28.92
C LEU A 88 4.58 -20.03 -29.94
N ASP A 89 4.48 -21.00 -30.85
CA ASP A 89 5.41 -21.26 -31.96
C ASP A 89 5.36 -20.22 -33.10
N GLN A 90 4.39 -19.29 -33.08
CA GLN A 90 4.22 -18.22 -34.06
C GLN A 90 4.71 -16.85 -33.54
N VAL A 91 5.19 -16.80 -32.29
CA VAL A 91 5.73 -15.57 -31.69
C VAL A 91 7.21 -15.48 -32.03
N ALA A 92 7.58 -14.48 -32.84
CA ALA A 92 8.97 -14.18 -33.11
C ALA A 92 9.66 -13.74 -31.81
N TYR A 93 10.59 -14.55 -31.31
CA TYR A 93 11.44 -14.13 -30.21
C TYR A 93 12.41 -13.05 -30.70
N PRO A 94 12.62 -11.97 -29.93
CA PRO A 94 13.65 -11.00 -30.25
C PRO A 94 15.00 -11.71 -30.33
N PRO A 95 15.89 -11.28 -31.26
CA PRO A 95 17.23 -11.85 -31.37
C PRO A 95 17.92 -11.77 -30.00
N GLN A 96 18.53 -12.87 -29.58
CA GLN A 96 19.29 -12.92 -28.32
C GLN A 96 20.48 -11.98 -28.45
N ASP A 97 20.44 -10.85 -27.74
CA ASP A 97 21.58 -9.95 -27.70
C ASP A 97 22.79 -10.71 -27.11
N PRO A 98 23.90 -10.85 -27.86
CA PRO A 98 25.05 -11.66 -27.46
C PRO A 98 25.74 -11.14 -26.18
N ILE A 99 25.36 -9.95 -25.70
CA ILE A 99 25.89 -9.31 -24.50
C ILE A 99 25.50 -10.06 -23.22
N LEU A 100 24.37 -10.79 -23.22
CA LEU A 100 23.91 -11.52 -22.02
C LEU A 100 24.40 -12.97 -21.94
N SER A 101 24.92 -13.54 -23.05
CA SER A 101 25.41 -14.93 -23.07
C SER A 101 26.84 -15.08 -22.54
N SER A 102 27.59 -13.99 -22.37
CA SER A 102 28.99 -14.01 -21.93
C SER A 102 29.16 -13.87 -20.40
N ALA A 103 28.08 -13.68 -19.64
CA ALA A 103 28.12 -13.45 -18.20
C ALA A 103 27.89 -14.71 -17.34
N VAL A 104 27.75 -15.90 -17.93
CA VAL A 104 27.77 -17.16 -17.19
C VAL A 104 29.20 -17.71 -17.22
N PRO A 105 30.00 -17.55 -16.15
CA PRO A 105 31.26 -18.28 -16.07
C PRO A 105 30.92 -19.76 -15.99
N SER A 106 31.38 -20.53 -16.98
CA SER A 106 31.40 -21.99 -16.95
C SER A 106 32.21 -22.45 -15.74
N GLY A 107 31.53 -22.60 -14.61
CA GLY A 107 32.08 -23.21 -13.40
C GLY A 107 32.33 -24.69 -13.66
N GLY A 108 33.62 -25.04 -13.69
CA GLY A 108 34.20 -26.34 -13.32
C GLY A 108 33.49 -27.60 -13.83
N GLN A 109 34.00 -28.17 -14.92
CA GLN A 109 33.94 -29.62 -15.09
C GLN A 109 35.02 -30.26 -14.19
N PRO A 110 34.72 -31.38 -13.50
CA PRO A 110 35.72 -32.20 -12.81
C PRO A 110 36.67 -32.92 -13.78
#